data_AF-A0A662WNT9-F1
#
_entry.id   AF-A0A662WNT9-F1
#
_cell.length_a   1.000
_cell.length_b   1.000
_cell.length_c   1.000
_cell.angle_alpha   90.00
_cell.angle_beta   90.00
_cell.angle_gamma   90.00
#
_symmetry.space_group_name_H-M   'P 1'
#
loop_
_entity.id
_entity.type
_entity.pdbx_description
1 polymer ?
#
loop_
_entity_poly.entity_id
_entity_poly.type
_entity_poly.pdbx_seq_one_letter_code
_entity_poly.pdbx_strand_id
1 'polypeptide(L)'
;MMAHGPMMLHQDIADKVESALGCAFPHVEVRFKHVSLWADLVTVPTNDQQTKDPRDELPTLSNQVLKLFASLSAKKHSVRKHILQNVTGSFRPGTATLVLGQSGSGKSALMKLLSGRFPMDKEITMEGEMLYNGVSREKLLKRLPQLVNYVTQTDTHLPTLTVRETLEFANECCGVDLRKCAAAHLSNGSLEANTVAINAAHSFFQFFPDIILQSLGLQNCQHTIVGDAMYRGISGGEKRRVTTGEMEFGLKFVTLMDEISTGLDSAAAFDIVAAQRSMAKHLHKTVVISLLQPSPEIFSLFDDVLLLNEGRVLYHGPTL
;
A
#
# COMPACT_ATOMS: atom_id res chain seq x y z
N MET A 1 -20.58 -24.85 -2.92
CA MET A 1 -19.67 -23.92 -3.61
C MET A 1 -18.24 -23.92 -3.05
N MET A 2 -17.90 -24.72 -2.03
CA MET A 2 -16.73 -24.46 -1.14
C MET A 2 -15.56 -25.47 -1.25
N ALA A 3 -15.34 -26.12 -2.41
CA ALA A 3 -14.35 -27.22 -2.53
C ALA A 3 -13.18 -26.97 -3.50
N HIS A 4 -13.14 -25.82 -4.18
CA HIS A 4 -12.10 -25.51 -5.16
C HIS A 4 -11.28 -24.35 -4.60
N GLY A 5 -9.96 -24.52 -4.50
CA GLY A 5 -9.04 -23.65 -3.74
C GLY A 5 -9.12 -22.13 -4.00
N PRO A 6 -8.32 -21.32 -3.30
CA PRO A 6 -8.47 -19.86 -3.23
C PRO A 6 -8.45 -19.15 -4.60
N MET A 7 -7.82 -19.72 -5.62
CA MET A 7 -7.82 -19.15 -6.98
C MET A 7 -9.17 -19.26 -7.70
N MET A 8 -9.85 -20.40 -7.59
CA MET A 8 -11.18 -20.59 -8.18
C MET A 8 -12.22 -19.68 -7.52
N LEU A 9 -12.03 -19.38 -6.23
CA LEU A 9 -12.89 -18.44 -5.51
C LEU A 9 -12.86 -17.04 -6.14
N HIS A 10 -11.69 -16.53 -6.54
CA HIS A 10 -11.60 -15.20 -7.16
C HIS A 10 -12.29 -15.13 -8.53
N GLN A 11 -12.19 -16.19 -9.32
CA GLN A 11 -12.89 -16.29 -10.59
C GLN A 11 -14.42 -16.35 -10.39
N ASP A 12 -14.90 -17.24 -9.52
CA ASP A 12 -16.32 -17.37 -9.19
C ASP A 12 -16.91 -16.05 -8.66
N ILE A 13 -16.12 -15.29 -7.89
CA ILE A 13 -16.49 -13.96 -7.41
C ILE A 13 -16.57 -12.97 -8.57
N ALA A 14 -15.55 -12.91 -9.42
CA ALA A 14 -15.52 -12.00 -10.56
C ALA A 14 -16.76 -12.21 -11.44
N ASP A 15 -17.03 -13.46 -11.84
CA ASP A 15 -18.14 -13.82 -12.70
C ASP A 15 -19.51 -13.43 -12.09
N LYS A 16 -19.68 -13.67 -10.77
CA LYS A 16 -20.92 -13.30 -10.06
C LYS A 16 -21.08 -11.79 -9.92
N VAL A 17 -20.00 -11.07 -9.62
CA VAL A 17 -20.04 -9.63 -9.43
C VAL A 17 -20.25 -8.92 -10.77
N GLU A 18 -19.61 -9.35 -11.84
CA GLU A 18 -19.82 -8.80 -13.19
C GLU A 18 -21.23 -9.09 -13.71
N SER A 19 -21.73 -10.32 -13.52
CA SER A 19 -23.11 -10.69 -13.86
C SER A 19 -24.13 -9.84 -13.08
N ALA A 20 -23.84 -9.56 -11.80
CA ALA A 20 -24.68 -8.71 -10.97
C ALA A 20 -24.61 -7.22 -11.36
N LEU A 21 -23.42 -6.70 -11.70
CA LEU A 21 -23.21 -5.29 -12.03
C LEU A 21 -23.62 -4.94 -13.46
N GLY A 22 -23.71 -5.91 -14.36
CA GLY A 22 -24.00 -5.69 -15.77
C GLY A 22 -22.91 -4.89 -16.51
N CYS A 23 -21.75 -4.73 -15.89
CA CYS A 23 -20.58 -4.05 -16.44
C CYS A 23 -19.29 -4.74 -15.97
N ALA A 24 -18.20 -4.53 -16.72
CA ALA A 24 -16.89 -5.08 -16.36
C ALA A 24 -16.42 -4.55 -15.00
N PHE A 25 -15.66 -5.36 -14.27
CA PHE A 25 -15.15 -4.98 -12.96
C PHE A 25 -14.35 -3.65 -13.05
N PRO A 26 -14.55 -2.70 -12.11
CA PRO A 26 -13.87 -1.42 -12.17
C PRO A 26 -12.36 -1.61 -12.03
N HIS A 27 -11.60 -0.94 -12.90
CA HIS A 27 -10.15 -1.06 -12.96
C HIS A 27 -9.50 0.32 -12.99
N VAL A 28 -8.27 0.41 -12.46
CA VAL A 28 -7.53 1.69 -12.38
C VAL A 28 -6.12 1.50 -12.89
N GLU A 29 -5.82 2.08 -14.04
CA GLU A 29 -4.46 2.27 -14.53
C GLU A 29 -3.84 3.49 -13.85
N VAL A 30 -2.63 3.32 -13.33
CA VAL A 30 -1.85 4.39 -12.71
C VAL A 30 -0.71 4.75 -13.65
N ARG A 31 -0.66 5.99 -14.14
CA ARG A 31 0.44 6.50 -14.97
C ARG A 31 1.15 7.65 -14.26
N PHE A 32 2.47 7.66 -14.30
CA PHE A 32 3.26 8.75 -13.77
C PHE A 32 4.34 9.13 -14.78
N LYS A 33 4.52 10.43 -15.01
CA LYS A 33 5.49 10.94 -15.99
C LYS A 33 6.31 12.07 -15.41
N HIS A 34 7.62 11.94 -15.57
CA HIS A 34 8.62 12.91 -15.14
C HIS A 34 8.49 13.32 -13.67
N VAL A 35 8.09 12.38 -12.81
CA VAL A 35 7.86 12.66 -11.39
C VAL A 35 9.19 12.87 -10.69
N SER A 36 9.35 14.06 -10.11
CA SER A 36 10.50 14.41 -9.28
C SER A 36 10.02 14.86 -7.91
N LEU A 37 10.74 14.44 -6.87
CA LEU A 37 10.41 14.72 -5.48
C LEU A 37 11.68 15.06 -4.73
N TRP A 38 11.72 16.21 -4.06
CA TRP A 38 12.83 16.61 -3.22
C TRP A 38 12.36 17.36 -1.99
N ALA A 39 13.21 17.38 -0.96
CA ALA A 39 13.01 18.14 0.25
C ALA A 39 14.15 19.15 0.42
N ASP A 40 13.80 20.40 0.75
CA ASP A 40 14.77 21.44 1.10
C ASP A 40 14.99 21.40 2.63
N LEU A 41 16.10 20.79 3.04
CA LEU A 41 16.43 20.58 4.45
C LEU A 41 17.26 21.75 4.99
N VAL A 42 16.75 22.43 6.01
CA VAL A 42 17.53 23.44 6.74
C VAL A 42 18.50 22.71 7.65
N THR A 43 19.79 22.71 7.32
CA THR A 43 20.81 22.17 8.21
C THR A 43 21.22 23.26 9.21
N VAL A 44 21.21 22.92 10.49
CA VAL A 44 21.98 23.66 11.48
C VAL A 44 23.43 23.21 11.28
N PRO A 45 24.40 24.12 11.08
CA PRO A 45 25.79 23.71 10.99
C PRO A 45 26.21 23.06 12.30
N THR A 46 26.31 21.74 12.33
CA THR A 46 27.17 21.05 13.28
C THR A 46 28.59 21.37 12.84
N ASN A 47 29.31 22.14 13.65
CA ASN A 47 30.74 22.37 13.44
C ASN A 47 31.46 21.02 13.62
N ASP A 48 31.60 20.25 12.55
CA ASP A 48 32.37 19.00 12.48
C ASP A 48 33.89 19.28 12.44
N GLN A 49 34.38 20.01 13.45
CA GLN A 49 35.80 20.05 13.82
C GLN A 49 35.92 20.16 15.34
N GLN A 50 35.66 19.06 16.05
CA GLN A 50 36.29 18.77 17.35
C GLN A 50 36.09 17.29 17.73
N THR A 51 36.89 16.43 17.12
CA THR A 51 37.43 15.28 17.86
C THR A 51 38.33 15.83 18.99
N LYS A 52 37.79 15.96 20.20
CA LYS A 52 38.57 15.97 21.46
C LYS A 52 37.67 15.57 22.63
N ASP A 53 38.09 14.48 23.27
CA ASP A 53 37.65 13.78 24.50
C ASP A 53 36.29 14.09 25.19
N PRO A 54 35.55 13.05 25.62
CA PRO A 54 34.31 13.16 26.37
C PRO A 54 34.58 13.23 27.89
N ARG A 55 34.98 14.38 28.44
CA ARG A 55 34.89 14.63 29.88
C ARG A 55 34.52 16.09 30.18
N ASP A 56 33.37 16.23 30.84
CA ASP A 56 32.94 17.35 31.68
C ASP A 56 32.83 18.76 31.07
N GLU A 57 31.65 19.10 30.55
CA GLU A 57 31.10 20.45 30.72
C GLU A 57 29.63 20.37 31.14
N LEU A 58 29.37 20.67 32.42
CA LEU A 58 28.01 20.80 32.96
C LEU A 58 27.27 21.96 32.26
N PRO A 59 25.96 21.81 31.97
CA PRO A 59 25.18 22.82 31.29
C PRO A 59 24.95 24.02 32.22
N THR A 60 25.82 25.03 32.13
CA THR A 60 25.61 26.32 32.77
C THR A 60 24.68 27.19 31.91
N LEU A 61 23.79 27.93 32.56
CA LEU A 61 22.81 28.81 31.90
C LEU A 61 23.45 29.77 30.90
N SER A 62 24.68 30.23 31.17
CA SER A 62 25.48 31.05 30.26
C SER A 62 25.79 30.37 28.93
N ASN A 63 26.15 29.08 28.93
CA ASN A 63 26.47 28.33 27.71
C ASN A 63 25.23 28.01 26.86
N GLN A 64 24.05 27.87 27.48
CA GLN A 64 22.79 27.72 26.74
C GLN A 64 22.32 29.05 26.12
N VAL A 65 22.48 30.16 26.85
CA VAL A 65 22.16 31.50 26.35
C VAL A 65 23.09 31.88 25.19
N LEU A 66 24.40 31.58 25.28
CA LEU A 66 25.33 31.83 24.17
C LEU A 66 25.00 30.98 22.92
N LYS A 67 24.57 29.72 23.10
CA LYS A 67 24.08 28.86 21.99
C LYS A 67 22.79 29.41 21.36
N LEU A 68 21.89 30.00 22.15
CA LEU A 68 20.68 30.68 21.67
C LEU A 68 20.99 31.96 20.89
N PHE A 69 21.98 32.75 21.32
CA PHE A 69 22.41 33.94 20.57
C PHE A 69 23.21 33.58 19.30
N ALA A 70 24.00 32.51 19.32
CA ALA A 70 24.68 32.00 18.14
C ALA A 70 23.70 31.39 17.11
N SER A 71 22.61 30.75 17.57
CA SER A 71 21.58 30.19 16.68
C SER A 71 20.71 31.25 15.99
N LEU A 72 20.65 32.47 16.54
CA LEU A 72 20.01 33.62 15.91
C LEU A 72 20.85 34.23 14.75
N SER A 73 22.15 33.95 14.70
CA SER A 73 23.09 34.52 13.71
C SER A 73 23.68 33.49 12.73
N ALA A 74 23.27 32.22 12.82
CA ALA A 74 23.69 31.19 11.88
C ALA A 74 22.93 31.35 10.55
N LYS A 75 23.65 31.60 9.45
CA LYS A 75 23.08 31.52 8.09
C LYS A 75 22.49 30.12 7.91
N LYS A 76 21.16 30.02 7.81
CA LYS A 76 20.45 28.79 7.46
C LYS A 76 20.95 28.31 6.10
N HIS A 77 21.71 27.22 6.09
CA HIS A 77 22.10 26.55 4.86
C HIS A 77 21.00 25.54 4.51
N SER A 78 20.33 25.71 3.38
CA SER A 78 19.35 24.74 2.89
C SER A 78 20.03 23.78 1.93
N VAL A 79 20.01 22.49 2.24
CA VAL A 79 20.49 21.42 1.37
C VAL A 79 19.29 20.75 0.72
N ARG A 80 19.27 20.73 -0.61
CA ARG A 80 18.24 20.03 -1.38
C ARG A 80 18.56 18.53 -1.45
N LYS A 81 17.67 17.70 -0.92
CA LYS A 81 17.77 16.23 -1.02
C LYS A 81 16.74 15.70 -2.01
N HIS A 82 17.23 15.18 -3.14
CA HIS A 82 16.37 14.50 -4.11
C HIS A 82 16.01 13.09 -3.64
N ILE A 83 14.72 12.78 -3.65
CA ILE A 83 14.16 11.48 -3.27
C ILE A 83 13.76 10.69 -4.52
N LEU A 84 13.08 11.35 -5.47
CA LEU A 84 12.75 10.82 -6.79
C LEU A 84 13.22 11.81 -7.85
N GLN A 85 13.73 11.31 -8.96
CA GLN A 85 14.36 12.09 -10.03
C GLN A 85 13.83 11.60 -11.38
N ASN A 86 12.92 12.39 -11.96
CA ASN A 86 12.39 12.19 -13.30
C ASN A 86 11.83 10.77 -13.57
N VAL A 87 11.05 10.25 -12.62
CA VAL A 87 10.50 8.90 -12.64
C VAL A 87 9.29 8.84 -13.58
N THR A 88 9.32 7.93 -14.55
CA THR A 88 8.24 7.68 -15.52
C THR A 88 7.90 6.20 -15.56
N GLY A 89 6.61 5.87 -15.62
CA GLY A 89 6.12 4.51 -15.66
C GLY A 89 4.59 4.42 -15.60
N SER A 90 4.10 3.19 -15.58
CA SER A 90 2.67 2.90 -15.56
C SER A 90 2.39 1.53 -14.95
N PHE A 91 1.41 1.44 -14.07
CA PHE A 91 0.90 0.18 -13.54
C PHE A 91 -0.44 -0.13 -14.16
N ARG A 92 -0.53 -1.28 -14.83
CA ARG A 92 -1.68 -1.68 -15.63
C ARG A 92 -2.65 -2.52 -14.80
N PRO A 93 -3.96 -2.39 -15.02
CA PRO A 93 -4.92 -3.30 -14.41
C PRO A 93 -4.72 -4.73 -14.90
N GLY A 94 -5.05 -5.71 -14.06
CA GLY A 94 -4.86 -7.11 -14.42
C GLY A 94 -3.42 -7.59 -14.33
N THR A 95 -2.51 -6.77 -13.78
CA THR A 95 -1.08 -7.09 -13.69
C THR A 95 -0.56 -6.96 -12.27
N ALA A 96 0.42 -7.81 -11.95
CA ALA A 96 1.24 -7.70 -10.76
C ALA A 96 2.63 -7.14 -11.16
N THR A 97 2.99 -5.96 -10.65
CA THR A 97 4.28 -5.33 -10.89
C THR A 97 5.20 -5.44 -9.67
N LEU A 98 6.41 -5.92 -9.88
CA LEU A 98 7.47 -5.97 -8.88
C LEU A 98 8.27 -4.66 -8.88
N VAL A 99 8.43 -4.03 -7.71
CA VAL A 99 9.32 -2.88 -7.53
C VAL A 99 10.60 -3.35 -6.84
N LEU A 100 11.73 -3.25 -7.54
CA LEU A 100 13.05 -3.60 -7.02
C LEU A 100 13.92 -2.36 -6.84
N GLY A 101 14.84 -2.43 -5.89
CA GLY A 101 15.80 -1.37 -5.64
C GLY A 101 16.42 -1.49 -4.26
N GLN A 102 17.63 -0.96 -4.11
CA GLN A 102 18.33 -0.94 -2.83
C GLN A 102 17.53 -0.16 -1.76
N SER A 103 17.88 -0.36 -0.49
CA SER A 103 17.33 0.49 0.57
C SER A 103 17.64 1.96 0.29
N GLY A 104 16.65 2.84 0.48
CA GLY A 104 16.79 4.26 0.16
C GLY A 104 16.68 4.64 -1.32
N SER A 105 16.42 3.70 -2.24
CA SER A 105 16.28 4.01 -3.68
C SER A 105 15.01 4.77 -4.07
N GLY A 106 14.08 4.99 -3.11
CA GLY A 106 12.84 5.73 -3.33
C GLY A 106 11.58 4.88 -3.51
N LYS A 107 11.66 3.54 -3.38
CA LYS A 107 10.50 2.61 -3.52
C LYS A 107 9.30 3.03 -2.67
N SER A 108 9.52 3.15 -1.36
CA SER A 108 8.48 3.53 -0.40
C SER A 108 7.99 4.96 -0.62
N ALA A 109 8.86 5.87 -1.05
CA ALA A 109 8.47 7.24 -1.39
C ALA A 109 7.54 7.28 -2.60
N LEU A 110 7.86 6.53 -3.66
CA LEU A 110 7.00 6.38 -4.84
C LEU A 110 5.64 5.79 -4.47
N MET A 111 5.61 4.69 -3.70
CA MET A 111 4.35 4.04 -3.29
C MET A 111 3.49 4.94 -2.39
N LYS A 112 4.09 5.65 -1.43
CA LYS A 112 3.38 6.64 -0.60
C LYS A 112 2.84 7.79 -1.44
N LEU A 113 3.58 8.25 -2.46
CA LEU A 113 3.16 9.35 -3.32
C LEU A 113 1.95 8.95 -4.19
N LEU A 114 1.97 7.74 -4.74
CA LEU A 114 0.87 7.15 -5.53
C LEU A 114 -0.36 6.81 -4.67
N SER A 115 -0.18 6.41 -3.42
CA SER A 115 -1.31 6.15 -2.51
C SER A 115 -1.91 7.40 -1.89
N GLY A 116 -1.37 8.59 -2.18
CA GLY A 116 -1.79 9.84 -1.56
C GLY A 116 -1.42 9.95 -0.07
N ARG A 117 -0.47 9.14 0.41
CA ARG A 117 -0.04 9.05 1.81
C ARG A 117 1.35 9.66 2.06
N PHE A 118 2.00 10.21 1.03
CA PHE A 118 3.25 10.94 1.22
C PHE A 118 2.98 12.26 1.94
N PRO A 119 3.66 12.57 3.05
CA PRO A 119 3.51 13.83 3.76
C PRO A 119 4.02 14.97 2.86
N MET A 120 3.11 15.83 2.40
CA MET A 120 3.45 16.99 1.57
C MET A 120 3.53 18.23 2.46
N ASP A 121 4.67 18.39 3.15
CA ASP A 121 4.98 19.57 3.95
C ASP A 121 5.54 20.72 3.09
N LYS A 122 5.69 21.92 3.66
CA LYS A 122 6.12 23.13 2.92
C LYS A 122 7.51 23.00 2.31
N GLU A 123 8.36 22.18 2.92
CA GLU A 123 9.74 21.93 2.52
C GLU A 123 9.85 20.89 1.40
N ILE A 124 8.74 20.25 1.03
CA ILE A 124 8.69 19.15 0.07
C ILE A 124 8.04 19.65 -1.22
N THR A 125 8.76 19.51 -2.32
CA THR A 125 8.26 19.86 -3.65
C THR A 125 8.16 18.61 -4.51
N MET A 126 7.03 18.51 -5.24
CA MET A 126 6.79 17.47 -6.23
C MET A 126 6.57 18.13 -7.59
N GLU A 127 7.26 17.64 -8.61
CA GLU A 127 7.04 17.95 -10.01
C GLU A 127 6.62 16.70 -10.79
N GLY A 128 6.10 16.90 -12.00
CA GLY A 128 5.60 15.84 -12.87
C GLY A 128 4.11 15.60 -12.73
N GLU A 129 3.60 14.63 -13.49
CA GLU A 129 2.18 14.32 -13.53
C GLU A 129 1.90 12.88 -13.08
N MET A 130 0.80 12.71 -12.35
CA MET A 130 0.27 11.42 -11.94
C MET A 130 -1.21 11.35 -12.30
N LEU A 131 -1.57 10.31 -13.04
CA LEU A 131 -2.88 10.12 -13.65
C LEU A 131 -3.44 8.75 -13.24
N TYR A 132 -4.71 8.72 -12.88
CA TYR A 132 -5.49 7.51 -12.57
C TYR A 132 -6.62 7.43 -13.59
N ASN A 133 -6.54 6.52 -14.57
CA ASN A 133 -7.41 6.51 -15.75
C ASN A 133 -7.54 7.88 -16.43
N GLY A 134 -6.44 8.64 -16.52
CA GLY A 134 -6.41 9.98 -17.11
C GLY A 134 -6.87 11.11 -16.19
N VAL A 135 -7.36 10.82 -14.98
CA VAL A 135 -7.72 11.83 -13.98
C VAL A 135 -6.50 12.19 -13.13
N SER A 136 -6.21 13.47 -12.97
CA SER A 136 -5.02 13.92 -12.23
C SER A 136 -5.11 13.65 -10.73
N ARG A 137 -3.94 13.42 -10.12
CA ARG A 137 -3.76 13.23 -8.68
C ARG A 137 -4.39 14.36 -7.87
N GLU A 138 -4.26 15.61 -8.30
CA GLU A 138 -4.75 16.79 -7.57
C GLU A 138 -6.27 16.75 -7.40
N LYS A 139 -6.99 16.28 -8.42
CA LYS A 139 -8.45 16.11 -8.38
C LYS A 139 -8.86 14.95 -7.48
N LEU A 140 -8.06 13.89 -7.44
CA LEU A 140 -8.37 12.67 -6.69
C LEU A 140 -7.78 12.64 -5.29
N LEU A 141 -6.91 13.57 -4.90
CA LEU A 141 -6.09 13.48 -3.69
C LEU A 141 -6.89 13.14 -2.43
N LYS A 142 -8.08 13.73 -2.26
CA LYS A 142 -8.98 13.48 -1.11
C LYS A 142 -9.59 12.07 -1.11
N ARG A 143 -9.73 11.45 -2.28
CA ARG A 143 -10.32 10.12 -2.49
C ARG A 143 -9.28 9.05 -2.76
N LEU A 144 -8.02 9.40 -3.03
CA LEU A 144 -6.94 8.44 -3.33
C LEU A 144 -6.77 7.37 -2.24
N PRO A 145 -6.80 7.70 -0.93
CA PRO A 145 -6.72 6.66 0.11
C PRO A 145 -7.89 5.67 0.10
N GLN A 146 -9.04 6.07 -0.47
CA GLN A 146 -10.20 5.21 -0.64
C GLN A 146 -10.03 4.26 -1.83
N LEU A 147 -9.37 4.70 -2.92
CA LEU A 147 -9.16 3.94 -4.17
C LEU A 147 -7.88 3.10 -4.18
N VAL A 148 -6.83 3.59 -3.53
CA VAL A 148 -5.49 3.00 -3.50
C VAL A 148 -5.21 2.47 -2.11
N ASN A 149 -5.11 1.15 -2.02
CA ASN A 149 -4.63 0.44 -0.87
C ASN A 149 -3.11 0.57 -0.74
N TYR A 150 -2.61 0.77 0.49
CA TYR A 150 -1.19 0.84 0.80
C TYR A 150 -0.90 0.00 2.04
N VAL A 151 -0.30 -1.17 1.84
CA VAL A 151 0.16 -2.06 2.90
C VAL A 151 1.55 -1.62 3.32
N THR A 152 1.67 -1.20 4.59
CA THR A 152 2.91 -0.70 5.19
C THR A 152 3.92 -1.81 5.42
N GLN A 153 5.19 -1.43 5.62
CA GLN A 153 6.24 -2.37 6.00
C GLN A 153 5.98 -3.03 7.36
N THR A 154 5.43 -2.28 8.32
CA THR A 154 5.10 -2.77 9.67
C THR A 154 3.65 -3.20 9.78
N ASP A 155 3.41 -4.29 10.50
CA ASP A 155 2.08 -4.80 10.84
C ASP A 155 1.65 -4.26 12.21
N THR A 156 0.63 -3.40 12.25
CA THR A 156 0.11 -2.81 13.49
C THR A 156 -1.36 -3.18 13.64
N HIS A 157 -1.68 -3.90 14.72
CA HIS A 157 -3.01 -4.44 14.99
C HIS A 157 -3.41 -4.20 16.44
N LEU A 158 -4.71 -4.28 16.73
CA LEU A 158 -5.19 -4.39 18.10
C LEU A 158 -4.85 -5.79 18.65
N PRO A 159 -4.00 -5.92 19.67
CA PRO A 159 -3.43 -7.21 20.05
C PRO A 159 -4.44 -8.17 20.68
N THR A 160 -5.53 -7.64 21.24
CA THR A 160 -6.55 -8.40 21.97
C THR A 160 -7.66 -8.95 21.07
N LEU A 161 -7.77 -8.47 19.83
CA LEU A 161 -8.76 -8.98 18.89
C LEU A 161 -8.28 -10.27 18.24
N THR A 162 -9.23 -11.15 17.96
CA THR A 162 -9.01 -12.32 17.10
C THR A 162 -8.86 -11.91 15.64
N VAL A 163 -8.21 -12.76 14.85
CA VAL A 163 -8.07 -12.54 13.40
C VAL A 163 -9.43 -12.28 12.73
N ARG A 164 -10.46 -13.05 13.08
CA ARG A 164 -11.82 -12.87 12.57
C ARG A 164 -12.40 -11.52 12.98
N GLU A 165 -12.31 -11.16 14.25
CA GLU A 165 -12.82 -9.86 14.75
C GLU A 165 -12.10 -8.68 14.09
N THR A 166 -10.79 -8.77 13.85
CA THR A 166 -10.03 -7.73 13.14
C THR A 166 -10.56 -7.53 11.71
N LEU A 167 -10.80 -8.61 10.98
CA LEU A 167 -11.30 -8.54 9.61
C LEU A 167 -12.76 -8.08 9.54
N GLU A 168 -13.61 -8.56 10.46
CA GLU A 168 -15.00 -8.11 10.57
C GLU A 168 -15.08 -6.62 10.92
N PHE A 169 -14.26 -6.15 11.85
CA PHE A 169 -14.15 -4.74 12.21
C PHE A 169 -13.74 -3.88 11.00
N ALA A 170 -12.71 -4.29 10.27
CA ALA A 170 -12.26 -3.57 9.08
C ALA A 170 -13.34 -3.53 7.97
N ASN A 171 -14.07 -4.64 7.78
CA ASN A 171 -15.19 -4.69 6.87
C ASN A 171 -16.32 -3.74 7.27
N GLU A 172 -16.68 -3.67 8.55
CA GLU A 172 -17.71 -2.76 9.06
C GLU A 172 -17.31 -1.29 8.87
N CYS A 173 -16.06 -0.94 9.16
CA CYS A 173 -15.54 0.41 8.92
C CYS A 173 -15.55 0.82 7.44
N CYS A 174 -15.35 -0.14 6.52
CA CYS A 174 -15.28 0.13 5.08
C CYS A 174 -16.62 -0.06 4.35
N GLY A 175 -17.57 -0.79 4.93
CA GLY A 175 -18.82 -1.22 4.29
C GLY A 175 -19.86 -0.11 4.10
N VAL A 176 -19.68 1.05 4.75
CA VAL A 176 -20.67 2.15 4.79
C VAL A 176 -20.83 2.87 3.44
N ASP A 177 -19.80 2.89 2.58
CA ASP A 177 -19.81 3.71 1.35
C ASP A 177 -20.31 2.99 0.09
N LEU A 178 -20.35 1.66 0.08
CA LEU A 178 -20.74 0.90 -1.11
C LEU A 178 -22.25 0.87 -1.33
N ARG A 179 -23.04 0.86 -0.26
CA ARG A 179 -24.50 1.01 -0.32
C ARG A 179 -24.91 2.31 -1.01
N LYS A 180 -24.15 3.38 -0.76
CA LYS A 180 -24.36 4.70 -1.38
C LYS A 180 -23.79 4.77 -2.81
N CYS A 181 -22.61 4.20 -3.05
CA CYS A 181 -21.99 4.20 -4.38
C CYS A 181 -22.76 3.37 -5.40
N ALA A 182 -23.25 2.19 -5.02
CA ALA A 182 -24.10 1.35 -5.86
C ALA A 182 -25.43 2.05 -6.16
N ALA A 183 -26.10 2.62 -5.15
CA ALA A 183 -27.33 3.40 -5.35
C ALA A 183 -27.14 4.64 -6.25
N ALA A 184 -25.95 5.26 -6.24
CA ALA A 184 -25.66 6.44 -7.05
C ALA A 184 -25.25 6.14 -8.51
N HIS A 185 -24.70 4.95 -8.80
CA HIS A 185 -24.22 4.59 -10.14
C HIS A 185 -25.12 3.57 -10.88
N LEU A 186 -26.08 2.94 -10.19
CA LEU A 186 -27.06 2.02 -10.78
C LEU A 186 -28.31 2.76 -11.31
N SER A 187 -28.14 3.92 -11.95
CA SER A 187 -29.26 4.72 -12.48
C SER A 187 -29.67 4.35 -13.91
N ASN A 188 -28.89 3.51 -14.60
CA ASN A 188 -29.08 3.22 -16.03
C ASN A 188 -29.77 1.87 -16.32
N GLY A 189 -30.02 1.02 -15.32
CA GLY A 189 -30.69 -0.28 -15.47
C GLY A 189 -32.19 -0.23 -15.14
N SER A 190 -32.93 -1.29 -15.48
CA SER A 190 -34.33 -1.45 -15.01
C SER A 190 -34.36 -1.57 -13.48
N LEU A 191 -35.47 -1.17 -12.85
CA LEU A 191 -35.62 -1.20 -11.39
C LEU A 191 -35.33 -2.59 -10.80
N GLU A 192 -35.73 -3.63 -11.51
CA GLU A 192 -35.54 -5.04 -11.13
C GLU A 192 -34.06 -5.46 -11.25
N ALA A 193 -33.38 -5.08 -12.33
CA ALA A 193 -31.96 -5.34 -12.52
C ALA A 193 -31.09 -4.62 -11.47
N ASN A 194 -31.42 -3.37 -11.14
CA ASN A 194 -30.70 -2.62 -10.12
C ASN A 194 -30.90 -3.22 -8.72
N THR A 195 -32.10 -3.73 -8.42
CA THR A 195 -32.39 -4.39 -7.14
C THR A 195 -31.61 -5.69 -7.00
N VAL A 196 -31.53 -6.49 -8.06
CA VAL A 196 -30.71 -7.71 -8.09
C VAL A 196 -29.22 -7.37 -7.91
N ALA A 197 -28.72 -6.35 -8.60
CA ALA A 197 -27.33 -5.87 -8.48
C ALA A 197 -26.99 -5.44 -7.05
N ILE A 198 -27.87 -4.64 -6.42
CA ILE A 198 -27.69 -4.17 -5.04
C ILE A 198 -27.69 -5.33 -4.06
N ASN A 199 -28.61 -6.29 -4.21
CA ASN A 199 -28.70 -7.45 -3.33
C ASN A 199 -27.48 -8.37 -3.48
N ALA A 200 -27.01 -8.61 -4.70
CA ALA A 200 -25.83 -9.40 -4.96
C ALA A 200 -24.55 -8.72 -4.40
N ALA A 201 -24.41 -7.41 -4.61
CA ALA A 201 -23.33 -6.63 -4.00
C ALA A 201 -23.41 -6.70 -2.47
N HIS A 202 -24.61 -6.58 -1.89
CA HIS A 202 -24.82 -6.69 -0.44
C HIS A 202 -24.38 -8.05 0.09
N SER A 203 -24.80 -9.15 -0.53
CA SER A 203 -24.36 -10.50 -0.17
C SER A 203 -22.85 -10.65 -0.30
N PHE A 204 -22.24 -10.08 -1.33
CA PHE A 204 -20.79 -10.12 -1.49
C PHE A 204 -20.05 -9.46 -0.32
N PHE A 205 -20.43 -8.24 0.09
CA PHE A 205 -19.78 -7.54 1.21
C PHE A 205 -20.07 -8.18 2.57
N GLN A 206 -21.23 -8.81 2.74
CA GLN A 206 -21.57 -9.52 3.97
C GLN A 206 -20.65 -10.72 4.21
N PHE A 207 -20.32 -11.47 3.16
CA PHE A 207 -19.43 -12.65 3.25
C PHE A 207 -17.97 -12.33 2.93
N PHE A 208 -17.63 -11.06 2.74
CA PHE A 208 -16.28 -10.66 2.33
C PHE A 208 -15.19 -11.02 3.35
N PRO A 209 -15.41 -10.92 4.68
CA PRO A 209 -14.44 -11.42 5.66
C PRO A 209 -14.13 -12.91 5.51
N ASP A 210 -15.14 -13.75 5.27
CA ASP A 210 -14.94 -15.19 5.08
C ASP A 210 -14.15 -15.49 3.80
N ILE A 211 -14.42 -14.74 2.73
CA ILE A 211 -13.66 -14.79 1.47
C ILE A 211 -12.19 -14.45 1.71
N ILE A 212 -11.90 -13.37 2.45
CA ILE A 212 -10.54 -12.96 2.77
C ILE A 212 -9.83 -14.02 3.63
N LEU A 213 -10.49 -14.51 4.68
CA LEU A 213 -9.95 -15.59 5.54
C LEU A 213 -9.56 -16.83 4.72
N GLN A 214 -10.39 -17.21 3.75
CA GLN A 214 -10.11 -18.36 2.88
C GLN A 214 -9.00 -18.06 1.87
N SER A 215 -9.06 -16.91 1.19
CA SER A 215 -8.08 -16.54 0.15
C SER A 215 -6.65 -16.42 0.68
N LEU A 216 -6.49 -16.00 1.93
CA LEU A 216 -5.20 -15.84 2.60
C LEU A 216 -4.84 -17.02 3.51
N GLY A 217 -5.65 -18.09 3.53
CA GLY A 217 -5.36 -19.29 4.32
C GLY A 217 -5.28 -19.02 5.84
N LEU A 218 -6.14 -18.15 6.37
CA LEU A 218 -6.22 -17.75 7.78
C LEU A 218 -7.24 -18.56 8.60
N GLN A 219 -7.90 -19.54 7.98
CA GLN A 219 -8.98 -20.33 8.59
C GLN A 219 -8.57 -21.01 9.91
N ASN A 220 -7.34 -21.51 9.98
CA ASN A 220 -6.84 -22.22 11.17
C ASN A 220 -6.60 -21.30 12.37
N CYS A 221 -6.30 -20.02 12.13
CA CYS A 221 -5.99 -19.03 13.17
C CYS A 221 -7.09 -17.99 13.36
N GLN A 222 -8.26 -18.16 12.71
CA GLN A 222 -9.32 -17.15 12.69
C GLN A 222 -9.85 -16.77 14.09
N HIS A 223 -9.82 -17.68 15.06
CA HIS A 223 -10.26 -17.46 16.44
C HIS A 223 -9.10 -17.24 17.42
N THR A 224 -7.88 -17.09 16.91
CA THR A 224 -6.70 -16.78 17.71
C THR A 224 -6.49 -15.27 17.75
N ILE A 225 -6.11 -14.73 18.90
CA ILE A 225 -5.76 -13.31 19.03
C ILE A 225 -4.54 -12.96 18.16
N VAL A 226 -4.54 -11.76 17.58
CA VAL A 226 -3.41 -11.29 16.77
C VAL A 226 -2.14 -11.17 17.62
N GLY A 227 -2.28 -10.69 18.86
CA GLY A 227 -1.18 -10.55 19.80
C GLY A 227 -0.13 -9.52 19.39
N ASP A 228 0.83 -9.30 20.28
CA ASP A 228 1.96 -8.40 20.13
C ASP A 228 3.17 -8.90 20.94
N ALA A 229 4.09 -8.02 21.31
CA ALA A 229 5.24 -8.38 22.13
C ALA A 229 4.86 -8.80 23.57
N MET A 230 3.71 -8.36 24.08
CA MET A 230 3.23 -8.66 25.43
C MET A 230 2.29 -9.86 25.45
N TYR A 231 1.42 -9.97 24.43
CA TYR A 231 0.45 -11.06 24.30
C TYR A 231 0.86 -12.01 23.18
N ARG A 232 1.08 -13.29 23.54
CA ARG A 232 1.32 -14.33 22.55
C ARG A 232 0.06 -14.51 21.68
N GLY A 233 0.22 -14.35 20.36
CA GLY A 233 -0.84 -14.54 19.37
C GLY A 233 -0.38 -15.39 18.20
N ILE A 234 -0.86 -15.04 17.01
CA ILE A 234 -0.49 -15.66 15.73
C ILE A 234 0.99 -15.44 15.36
N SER A 235 1.50 -16.25 14.43
CA SER A 235 2.85 -16.11 13.89
C SER A 235 3.03 -14.81 13.08
N GLY A 236 4.29 -14.41 12.82
CA GLY A 236 4.58 -13.23 12.01
C GLY A 236 4.04 -13.32 10.57
N GLY A 237 4.16 -14.49 9.94
CA GLY A 237 3.62 -14.72 8.59
C GLY A 237 2.08 -14.72 8.55
N GLU A 238 1.42 -15.24 9.59
CA GLU A 238 -0.04 -15.08 9.73
C GLU A 238 -0.42 -13.61 9.94
N LYS A 239 0.31 -12.88 10.79
CA LYS A 239 0.07 -11.44 11.03
C LYS A 239 0.17 -10.63 9.75
N ARG A 240 1.13 -10.92 8.87
CA ARG A 240 1.26 -10.25 7.57
C ARG A 240 0.09 -10.52 6.64
N ARG A 241 -0.42 -11.76 6.65
CA ARG A 241 -1.62 -12.15 5.92
C ARG A 241 -2.86 -11.43 6.49
N VAL A 242 -2.96 -11.29 7.81
CA VAL A 242 -4.03 -10.47 8.44
C VAL A 242 -3.95 -9.01 7.99
N THR A 243 -2.77 -8.38 8.04
CA THR A 243 -2.59 -7.00 7.54
C THR A 243 -2.99 -6.87 6.07
N THR A 244 -2.60 -7.85 5.25
CA THR A 244 -2.98 -7.86 3.84
C THR A 244 -4.50 -7.89 3.70
N GLY A 245 -5.18 -8.82 4.40
CA GLY A 245 -6.63 -8.98 4.34
C GLY A 245 -7.41 -7.79 4.88
N GLU A 246 -6.99 -7.23 6.02
CA GLU A 246 -7.58 -6.03 6.63
C GLU A 246 -7.58 -4.84 5.65
N MET A 247 -6.52 -4.73 4.87
CA MET A 247 -6.34 -3.63 3.94
C MET A 247 -7.08 -3.82 2.60
N GLU A 248 -7.58 -5.02 2.30
CA GLU A 248 -8.36 -5.32 1.09
C GLU A 248 -9.82 -4.84 1.18
N PHE A 249 -10.33 -4.52 2.37
CA PHE A 249 -11.72 -4.07 2.54
C PHE A 249 -12.00 -2.71 1.89
N GLY A 250 -13.22 -2.58 1.34
CA GLY A 250 -13.70 -1.39 0.64
C GLY A 250 -13.36 -1.36 -0.86
N LEU A 251 -13.58 -0.20 -1.49
CA LEU A 251 -13.38 0.00 -2.94
C LEU A 251 -11.91 0.25 -3.30
N LYS A 252 -11.05 -0.74 -3.06
CA LYS A 252 -9.62 -0.68 -3.42
C LYS A 252 -9.42 -1.28 -4.80
N PHE A 253 -8.98 -0.48 -5.77
CA PHE A 253 -8.71 -0.96 -7.15
C PHE A 253 -7.21 -1.07 -7.45
N VAL A 254 -6.40 -0.36 -6.67
CA VAL A 254 -4.93 -0.42 -6.73
C VAL A 254 -4.42 -0.88 -5.37
N THR A 255 -3.57 -1.91 -5.34
CA THR A 255 -2.91 -2.39 -4.13
C THR A 255 -1.42 -2.15 -4.23
N LEU A 256 -0.88 -1.32 -3.34
CA LEU A 256 0.56 -1.06 -3.21
C LEU A 256 1.06 -1.72 -1.93
N MET A 257 2.08 -2.56 -2.04
CA MET A 257 2.62 -3.35 -0.94
C MET A 257 4.10 -3.04 -0.73
N ASP A 258 4.45 -2.43 0.40
CA ASP A 258 5.80 -1.93 0.66
C ASP A 258 6.62 -2.91 1.50
N GLU A 259 7.67 -3.47 0.89
CA GLU A 259 8.66 -4.36 1.52
C GLU A 259 8.03 -5.51 2.34
N ILE A 260 7.08 -6.25 1.74
CA ILE A 260 6.30 -7.27 2.45
C ILE A 260 7.03 -8.54 2.88
N SER A 261 8.25 -8.77 2.37
CA SER A 261 9.03 -9.96 2.69
C SER A 261 9.84 -9.82 3.98
N THR A 262 9.92 -8.63 4.59
CA THR A 262 10.74 -8.44 5.80
C THR A 262 10.13 -9.17 6.98
N GLY A 263 10.85 -10.15 7.54
CA GLY A 263 10.39 -10.93 8.69
C GLY A 263 9.48 -12.11 8.35
N LEU A 264 9.36 -12.47 7.06
CA LEU A 264 8.64 -13.65 6.60
C LEU A 264 9.60 -14.71 6.05
N ASP A 265 9.19 -15.98 6.11
CA ASP A 265 9.84 -17.04 5.35
C ASP A 265 9.40 -17.00 3.87
N SER A 266 10.16 -17.69 3.02
CA SER A 266 9.89 -17.69 1.58
C SER A 266 8.51 -18.26 1.23
N ALA A 267 8.01 -19.23 2.01
CA ALA A 267 6.72 -19.86 1.78
C ALA A 267 5.56 -18.88 2.04
N ALA A 268 5.54 -18.19 3.20
CA ALA A 268 4.50 -17.21 3.47
C ALA A 268 4.54 -16.04 2.49
N ALA A 269 5.75 -15.60 2.09
CA ALA A 269 5.89 -14.55 1.08
C ALA A 269 5.33 -15.00 -0.28
N PHE A 270 5.58 -16.25 -0.70
CA PHE A 270 5.04 -16.82 -1.92
C PHE A 270 3.50 -16.87 -1.89
N ASP A 271 2.91 -17.35 -0.80
CA ASP A 271 1.45 -17.46 -0.67
C ASP A 271 0.76 -16.09 -0.78
N ILE A 272 1.33 -15.05 -0.16
CA ILE A 272 0.81 -13.68 -0.25
C ILE A 272 0.89 -13.17 -1.69
N VAL A 273 2.05 -13.31 -2.35
CA VAL A 273 2.24 -12.83 -3.73
C VAL A 273 1.35 -13.60 -4.70
N ALA A 274 1.18 -14.91 -4.51
CA ALA A 274 0.32 -15.74 -5.33
C ALA A 274 -1.17 -15.35 -5.19
N ALA A 275 -1.64 -15.09 -3.96
CA ALA A 275 -2.99 -14.59 -3.71
C ALA A 275 -3.21 -13.22 -4.37
N GLN A 276 -2.24 -12.30 -4.22
CA GLN A 276 -2.31 -10.97 -4.83
C GLN A 276 -2.27 -11.02 -6.37
N ARG A 277 -1.46 -11.90 -6.97
CA ARG A 277 -1.46 -12.15 -8.41
C ARG A 277 -2.82 -12.67 -8.89
N SER A 278 -3.40 -13.61 -8.15
CA SER A 278 -4.74 -14.15 -8.46
C SER A 278 -5.80 -13.05 -8.45
N MET A 279 -5.80 -12.19 -7.43
CA MET A 279 -6.68 -11.02 -7.37
C MET A 279 -6.43 -10.03 -8.51
N ALA A 280 -5.18 -9.79 -8.90
CA ALA A 280 -4.89 -8.96 -10.06
C ALA A 280 -5.54 -9.53 -11.32
N LYS A 281 -5.36 -10.82 -11.61
CA LYS A 281 -5.84 -11.46 -12.84
C LYS A 281 -7.36 -11.59 -12.90
N HIS A 282 -8.00 -11.99 -11.81
CA HIS A 282 -9.44 -12.29 -11.82
C HIS A 282 -10.32 -11.09 -11.47
N LEU A 283 -9.86 -10.18 -10.61
CA LEU A 283 -10.62 -8.99 -10.22
C LEU A 283 -10.15 -7.72 -10.95
N HIS A 284 -9.29 -7.86 -11.96
CA HIS A 284 -8.70 -6.76 -12.73
C HIS A 284 -8.05 -5.65 -11.86
N LYS A 285 -7.56 -6.02 -10.67
CA LYS A 285 -6.85 -5.08 -9.77
C LYS A 285 -5.47 -4.76 -10.33
N THR A 286 -4.98 -3.56 -10.00
CA THR A 286 -3.59 -3.17 -10.25
C THR A 286 -2.79 -3.45 -8.99
N VAL A 287 -1.88 -4.42 -9.03
CA VAL A 287 -1.09 -4.85 -7.87
C VAL A 287 0.37 -4.45 -8.07
N VAL A 288 0.95 -3.79 -7.07
CA VAL A 288 2.36 -3.39 -7.08
C VAL A 288 3.00 -3.79 -5.76
N ILE A 289 4.06 -4.59 -5.81
CA ILE A 289 4.72 -5.13 -4.62
C ILE A 289 6.20 -4.78 -4.65
N SER A 290 6.71 -4.22 -3.56
CA SER A 290 8.13 -3.97 -3.34
C SER A 290 8.71 -5.12 -2.54
N LEU A 291 9.78 -5.74 -3.07
CA LEU A 291 10.53 -6.80 -2.39
C LEU A 291 12.02 -6.45 -2.43
N LEU A 292 12.75 -6.78 -1.35
CA LEU A 292 14.19 -6.52 -1.30
C LEU A 292 14.98 -7.57 -2.09
N GLN A 293 14.65 -8.86 -1.88
CA GLN A 293 15.33 -10.01 -2.47
C GLN A 293 14.32 -11.15 -2.69
N PRO A 294 13.55 -11.13 -3.79
CA PRO A 294 12.62 -12.22 -4.11
C PRO A 294 13.39 -13.49 -4.51
N SER A 295 12.86 -14.66 -4.12
CA SER A 295 13.30 -15.93 -4.70
C SER A 295 12.91 -16.01 -6.19
N PRO A 296 13.57 -16.85 -7.01
CA PRO A 296 13.19 -17.03 -8.41
C PRO A 296 11.73 -17.43 -8.60
N GLU A 297 11.20 -18.26 -7.70
CA GLU A 297 9.79 -18.68 -7.71
C GLU A 297 8.85 -17.48 -7.50
N ILE A 298 9.13 -16.61 -6.53
CA ILE A 298 8.34 -15.40 -6.29
C ILE A 298 8.48 -14.42 -7.45
N PHE A 299 9.70 -14.26 -7.99
CA PHE A 299 9.94 -13.39 -9.13
C PHE A 299 9.09 -13.78 -10.35
N SER A 300 8.94 -15.09 -10.60
CA SER A 300 8.13 -15.63 -11.70
C SER A 300 6.61 -15.37 -11.59
N LEU A 301 6.14 -14.85 -10.44
CA LEU A 301 4.73 -14.51 -10.24
C LEU A 301 4.36 -13.12 -10.80
N PHE A 302 5.34 -12.27 -11.07
CA PHE A 302 5.09 -10.92 -11.56
C PHE A 302 4.97 -10.88 -13.09
N ASP A 303 4.22 -9.92 -13.60
CA ASP A 303 4.08 -9.66 -15.03
C ASP A 303 5.09 -8.60 -15.50
N ASP A 304 5.33 -7.60 -14.66
CA ASP A 304 6.21 -6.47 -14.93
C ASP A 304 7.18 -6.23 -13.76
N VAL A 305 8.33 -5.62 -14.02
CA VAL A 305 9.29 -5.18 -13.00
C VAL A 305 9.70 -3.72 -13.24
N LEU A 306 9.74 -2.95 -12.16
CA LEU A 306 10.24 -1.58 -12.09
C LEU A 306 11.48 -1.55 -11.20
N LEU A 307 12.64 -1.28 -11.79
CA LEU A 307 13.92 -1.19 -11.09
C LEU A 307 14.25 0.27 -10.77
N LEU A 308 14.37 0.59 -9.48
CA LEU A 308 14.73 1.90 -8.95
C LEU A 308 16.12 1.91 -8.34
N ASN A 309 16.91 2.93 -8.68
CA ASN A 309 18.19 3.22 -8.05
C ASN A 309 18.34 4.73 -7.81
N GLU A 310 18.67 5.12 -6.58
CA GLU A 310 18.88 6.52 -6.18
C GLU A 310 17.78 7.50 -6.67
N GLY A 311 16.52 7.06 -6.61
CA GLY A 311 15.36 7.84 -7.03
C GLY A 311 15.12 7.88 -8.54
N ARG A 312 15.89 7.13 -9.35
CA ARG A 312 15.74 7.05 -10.82
C ARG A 312 15.24 5.67 -11.24
N VAL A 313 14.43 5.62 -12.29
CA VAL A 313 14.04 4.37 -12.95
C VAL A 313 15.16 3.91 -13.86
N LEU A 314 15.68 2.72 -13.62
CA LEU A 314 16.67 2.07 -14.49
C LEU A 314 16.01 1.20 -15.55
N TYR A 315 14.91 0.52 -15.19
CA TYR A 315 14.15 -0.34 -16.08
C TYR A 315 12.69 -0.37 -15.64
N HIS A 316 11.78 -0.42 -16.62
CA HIS A 316 10.37 -0.66 -16.38
C HIS A 316 9.78 -1.41 -17.58
N GLY A 317 9.32 -2.64 -17.35
CA GLY A 317 8.79 -3.48 -18.42
C GLY A 317 8.53 -4.90 -17.96
N PRO A 318 8.22 -5.82 -18.89
CA PRO A 318 7.88 -7.20 -18.56
C PRO A 318 9.05 -7.92 -17.88
N THR A 319 8.72 -8.85 -16.98
CA THR A 319 9.64 -9.88 -16.51
C THR A 319 9.78 -10.92 -17.62
N LEU A 320 10.99 -11.08 -18.16
CA LEU A 320 11.31 -12.01 -19.26
C LEU A 320 10.85 -13.46 -18.97
#